data_AF-A0A7C7Q760-F1
#
_entry.id   AF-A0A7C7Q760-F1
#
_cell.length_a   1.000
_cell.length_b   1.000
_cell.length_c   1.000
_cell.angle_alpha   90.00
_cell.angle_beta   90.00
_cell.angle_gamma   90.00
#
_symmetry.space_group_name_H-M   'P 1'
#
loop_
_entity.id
_entity.type
_entity.pdbx_description
1 polymer ?
#
loop_
_entity_poly.entity_id
_entity_poly.type
_entity_poly.pdbx_seq_one_letter_code
_entity_poly.pdbx_strand_id
1 'polypeptide(L)'
;MEQCAGTDEQRNARMAWWRDAKFGMFIHWGLYAIPAGIWKGEEIPGIGEWIMFRARIPVREYEQLAKQFNPVKFNADEWVNIAKSAGMKYIVITAKHHDGFSMYDSKVTTYDIVDATPFGRDPMKELAGACEKHGIKFCFYYSHVQDWHHPDAVGNDWDYDESEKDFDRYFREKALPQVRELLTQYGPIGLMWFDTPKNISREHAEELKALVRELQPMCIINGRIGHNIGDYREMGDNQIPDEVVPGDWETPATINDTWGYKSTDHNWKSVKTLIFKLVDIVSKGGNYLLNVGPTAEGIIPEPSVERLLAMGEWLKVNGESIYGAGPTPFTEFPWRCTTKPGKLYLHMFERHAGDVEVPKLKGKVRRAYLLADAERAELPTKQTDDGVAITLPSEAPDAIDSVVVLELEGEL
;
A
#
# COMPACT_ATOMS: atom_id res chain seq x y z
N MET A 1 31.90 9.38 -17.00
CA MET A 1 31.35 9.61 -15.65
C MET A 1 30.32 8.52 -15.42
N GLU A 2 30.75 7.40 -14.86
CA GLU A 2 29.87 6.32 -14.38
C GLU A 2 29.31 6.76 -13.03
N GLN A 3 28.03 7.11 -12.96
CA GLN A 3 27.37 7.48 -11.71
C GLN A 3 26.30 6.45 -11.35
N CYS A 4 26.63 5.64 -10.33
CA CYS A 4 25.77 5.18 -9.24
C CYS A 4 24.39 4.57 -9.55
N ALA A 5 24.26 3.71 -10.56
CA ALA A 5 23.31 2.61 -10.45
C ALA A 5 23.90 1.60 -9.46
N GLY A 6 23.36 1.51 -8.24
CA GLY A 6 23.79 0.49 -7.27
C GLY A 6 23.73 -0.91 -7.90
N THR A 7 24.66 -1.80 -7.52
CA THR A 7 24.74 -3.14 -8.10
C THR A 7 23.42 -3.91 -7.88
N ASP A 8 23.11 -4.89 -8.74
CA ASP A 8 21.92 -5.73 -8.58
C ASP A 8 21.81 -6.36 -7.17
N GLU A 9 22.97 -6.63 -6.55
CA GLU A 9 23.07 -7.08 -5.17
C GLU A 9 22.54 -6.05 -4.16
N GLN A 10 22.93 -4.78 -4.27
CA GLN A 10 22.42 -3.69 -3.42
C GLN A 10 20.91 -3.48 -3.61
N ARG A 11 20.42 -3.55 -4.85
CA ARG A 11 18.98 -3.51 -5.13
C ARG A 11 18.25 -4.68 -4.49
N ASN A 12 18.79 -5.90 -4.62
CA ASN A 12 18.18 -7.10 -4.04
C ASN A 12 18.17 -7.06 -2.51
N ALA A 13 19.25 -6.60 -1.86
CA ALA A 13 19.29 -6.42 -0.42
C ALA A 13 18.22 -5.44 0.07
N ARG A 14 18.02 -4.32 -0.65
CA ARG A 14 17.00 -3.33 -0.35
C ARG A 14 15.58 -3.87 -0.53
N MET A 15 15.32 -4.61 -1.60
CA MET A 15 13.98 -5.14 -1.93
C MET A 15 13.60 -6.39 -1.13
N ALA A 16 14.55 -7.06 -0.48
CA ALA A 16 14.32 -8.36 0.18
C ALA A 16 13.18 -8.35 1.19
N TRP A 17 13.17 -7.39 2.11
CA TRP A 17 12.11 -7.29 3.13
C TRP A 17 10.74 -7.02 2.49
N TRP A 18 10.71 -6.24 1.42
CA TRP A 18 9.48 -5.82 0.77
C TRP A 18 8.86 -6.96 -0.04
N ARG A 19 9.69 -7.76 -0.72
CA ARG A 19 9.24 -8.99 -1.40
C ARG A 19 8.69 -10.02 -0.41
N ASP A 20 9.21 -10.07 0.81
CA ASP A 20 8.69 -10.94 1.87
C ASP A 20 7.38 -10.40 2.46
N ALA A 21 7.28 -9.07 2.61
CA ALA A 21 6.18 -8.40 3.28
C ALA A 21 4.80 -8.68 2.67
N LYS A 22 4.69 -8.62 1.33
CA LYS A 22 3.48 -8.78 0.50
C LYS A 22 2.27 -7.89 0.78
N PHE A 23 2.08 -7.43 2.00
CA PHE A 23 0.87 -6.74 2.44
C PHE A 23 1.22 -5.56 3.34
N GLY A 24 0.75 -4.37 2.96
CA GLY A 24 0.97 -3.11 3.66
C GLY A 24 -0.30 -2.30 3.84
N MET A 25 -0.27 -1.37 4.79
CA MET A 25 -1.32 -0.38 5.01
C MET A 25 -0.96 0.91 4.27
N PHE A 26 -1.91 1.44 3.51
CA PHE A 26 -1.87 2.83 3.07
C PHE A 26 -2.73 3.68 4.01
N ILE A 27 -2.28 4.88 4.35
CA ILE A 27 -3.05 5.82 5.15
C ILE A 27 -3.11 7.16 4.43
N HIS A 28 -4.31 7.56 4.02
CA HIS A 28 -4.60 8.90 3.49
C HIS A 28 -5.29 9.73 4.56
N TRP A 29 -4.52 10.62 5.18
CA TRP A 29 -4.99 11.51 6.22
C TRP A 29 -4.46 12.93 6.02
N GLY A 30 -5.35 13.91 6.16
CA GLY A 30 -5.07 15.33 5.91
C GLY A 30 -6.31 16.18 6.11
N LEU A 31 -6.24 17.47 5.75
CA LEU A 31 -7.34 18.42 5.97
C LEU A 31 -8.63 18.03 5.26
N TYR A 32 -8.54 17.30 4.15
CA TYR A 32 -9.70 16.75 3.41
C TYR A 32 -10.60 15.84 4.26
N ALA A 33 -10.09 15.30 5.38
CA ALA A 33 -10.90 14.53 6.32
C ALA A 33 -11.92 15.39 7.10
N ILE A 34 -11.74 16.72 7.16
CA ILE A 34 -12.69 17.65 7.80
C ILE A 34 -13.97 17.78 6.98
N PRO A 35 -13.92 18.24 5.69
CA PRO A 35 -15.13 18.32 4.89
C PRO A 35 -15.66 16.94 4.49
N ALA A 36 -14.81 15.90 4.48
CA ALA A 36 -15.20 14.51 4.29
C ALA A 36 -16.10 14.26 3.05
N GLY A 37 -15.81 14.96 1.96
CA GLY A 37 -16.59 14.89 0.71
C GLY A 37 -17.81 15.79 0.64
N ILE A 38 -18.05 16.66 1.63
CA ILE A 38 -19.12 17.65 1.63
C ILE A 38 -18.50 19.05 1.70
N TRP A 39 -18.83 19.92 0.74
CA TRP A 39 -18.41 21.33 0.76
C TRP A 39 -19.63 22.24 0.65
N LYS A 40 -19.76 23.20 1.57
CA LYS A 40 -20.89 24.16 1.63
C LYS A 40 -22.29 23.51 1.55
N GLY A 41 -22.43 22.32 2.15
CA GLY A 41 -23.69 21.56 2.19
C GLY A 41 -23.95 20.69 0.96
N GLU A 42 -23.05 20.68 -0.02
CA GLU A 42 -23.16 19.84 -1.22
C GLU A 42 -22.15 18.69 -1.18
N GLU A 43 -22.61 17.50 -1.58
CA GLU A 43 -21.71 16.37 -1.78
C GLU A 43 -20.88 16.56 -3.04
N ILE A 44 -19.56 16.44 -2.90
CA ILE A 44 -18.61 16.60 -3.99
C ILE A 44 -18.32 15.23 -4.63
N PRO A 45 -18.45 15.12 -5.96
CA PRO A 45 -18.24 13.86 -6.65
C PRO A 45 -16.77 13.43 -6.65
N GLY A 46 -16.55 12.12 -6.66
CA GLY A 46 -15.22 11.51 -6.64
C GLY A 46 -14.71 11.19 -5.23
N ILE A 47 -13.39 11.04 -5.15
CA ILE A 47 -12.60 10.66 -3.97
C ILE A 47 -12.40 11.85 -3.01
N GLY A 48 -12.37 11.58 -1.71
CA GLY A 48 -12.45 12.58 -0.64
C GLY A 48 -11.28 13.55 -0.61
N GLU A 49 -10.06 13.06 -0.84
CA GLU A 49 -8.82 13.85 -0.81
C GLU A 49 -8.64 14.79 -2.02
N TRP A 50 -9.47 14.64 -3.05
CA TRP A 50 -9.52 15.54 -4.21
C TRP A 50 -10.58 16.63 -4.09
N ILE A 51 -11.24 16.78 -2.92
CA ILE A 51 -12.34 17.73 -2.73
C ILE A 51 -11.94 19.18 -3.08
N MET A 52 -10.73 19.61 -2.71
CA MET A 52 -10.19 20.94 -3.06
C MET A 52 -10.21 21.18 -4.57
N PHE A 53 -9.71 20.23 -5.33
CA PHE A 53 -9.71 20.28 -6.80
C PHE A 53 -11.11 20.18 -7.39
N ARG A 54 -11.92 19.22 -6.93
CA ARG A 54 -13.23 18.91 -7.52
C ARG A 54 -14.25 20.02 -7.30
N ALA A 55 -14.21 20.66 -6.14
CA ALA A 55 -15.06 21.80 -5.82
C ALA A 55 -14.40 23.16 -6.15
N ARG A 56 -13.19 23.16 -6.74
CA ARG A 56 -12.41 24.37 -7.08
C ARG A 56 -12.33 25.33 -5.88
N ILE A 57 -12.00 24.79 -4.71
CA ILE A 57 -11.98 25.54 -3.45
C ILE A 57 -10.74 26.44 -3.45
N PRO A 58 -10.89 27.78 -3.36
CA PRO A 58 -9.75 28.68 -3.33
C PRO A 58 -8.81 28.36 -2.17
N VAL A 59 -7.48 28.47 -2.38
CA VAL A 59 -6.45 28.23 -1.35
C VAL A 59 -6.76 28.96 -0.06
N ARG A 60 -7.07 30.26 -0.14
CA ARG A 60 -7.41 31.11 1.01
C ARG A 60 -8.60 30.61 1.84
N GLU A 61 -9.49 29.83 1.23
CA GLU A 61 -10.66 29.25 1.88
C GLU A 61 -10.32 27.87 2.47
N TYR A 62 -9.64 27.03 1.69
CA TYR A 62 -9.27 25.67 2.10
C TYR A 62 -8.27 25.67 3.27
N GLU A 63 -7.30 26.58 3.26
CA GLU A 63 -6.28 26.66 4.33
C GLU A 63 -6.88 26.98 5.71
N GLN A 64 -8.08 27.55 5.76
CA GLN A 64 -8.79 27.81 7.02
C GLN A 64 -9.22 26.52 7.74
N LEU A 65 -9.24 25.37 7.04
CA LEU A 65 -9.49 24.07 7.65
C LEU A 65 -8.42 23.71 8.69
N ALA A 66 -7.17 24.15 8.51
CA ALA A 66 -6.08 23.87 9.46
C ALA A 66 -6.43 24.36 10.88
N LYS A 67 -7.10 25.52 10.99
CA LYS A 67 -7.54 26.09 12.27
C LYS A 67 -8.56 25.23 13.02
N GLN A 68 -9.21 24.29 12.32
CA GLN A 68 -10.22 23.37 12.88
C GLN A 68 -9.65 21.97 13.10
N PHE A 69 -8.48 21.66 12.56
CA PHE A 69 -7.93 20.31 12.60
C PHE A 69 -7.35 20.00 13.97
N ASN A 70 -8.10 19.26 14.78
CA ASN A 70 -7.69 18.86 16.13
C ASN A 70 -8.00 17.38 16.38
N PRO A 71 -7.18 16.44 15.89
CA PRO A 71 -7.43 15.02 16.02
C PRO A 71 -7.15 14.49 17.44
N VAL A 72 -8.00 14.86 18.38
CA VAL A 72 -7.86 14.52 19.82
C VAL A 72 -7.95 13.03 20.11
N LYS A 73 -8.45 12.22 19.18
CA LYS A 73 -8.52 10.75 19.30
C LYS A 73 -7.39 10.04 18.56
N PHE A 74 -6.48 10.77 17.90
CA PHE A 74 -5.32 10.16 17.24
C PHE A 74 -4.43 9.44 18.27
N ASN A 75 -4.13 8.19 17.95
CA ASN A 75 -3.23 7.33 18.70
C ASN A 75 -2.38 6.49 17.74
N ALA A 76 -1.08 6.80 17.67
CA ALA A 76 -0.15 6.09 16.80
C ALA A 76 -0.02 4.59 17.15
N ASP A 77 0.01 4.25 18.44
CA ASP A 77 0.05 2.86 18.89
C ASP A 77 -1.18 2.08 18.42
N GLU A 78 -2.36 2.70 18.45
CA GLU A 78 -3.61 2.07 18.01
C GLU A 78 -3.57 1.76 16.51
N TRP A 79 -3.20 2.73 15.68
CA TRP A 79 -3.12 2.55 14.23
C TRP A 79 -2.11 1.46 13.84
N VAL A 80 -0.92 1.47 14.46
CA VAL A 80 0.11 0.46 14.20
C VAL A 80 -0.33 -0.93 14.69
N ASN A 81 -1.04 -1.02 15.82
CA ASN A 81 -1.60 -2.28 16.29
C ASN A 81 -2.70 -2.81 15.36
N ILE A 82 -3.54 -1.95 14.78
CA ILE A 82 -4.52 -2.36 13.76
C ILE A 82 -3.79 -2.96 12.55
N ALA A 83 -2.77 -2.28 12.03
CA ALA A 83 -1.97 -2.79 10.91
C ALA A 83 -1.31 -4.14 11.23
N LYS A 84 -0.69 -4.26 12.40
CA LYS A 84 -0.03 -5.48 12.86
C LYS A 84 -1.01 -6.64 13.04
N SER A 85 -2.14 -6.39 13.68
CA SER A 85 -3.20 -7.40 13.87
C SER A 85 -3.81 -7.84 12.55
N ALA A 86 -3.88 -6.94 11.56
CA ALA A 86 -4.29 -7.26 10.19
C ALA A 86 -3.25 -8.07 9.40
N GLY A 87 -2.07 -8.33 9.98
CA GLY A 87 -0.98 -9.03 9.30
C GLY A 87 -0.17 -8.16 8.33
N MET A 88 -0.37 -6.85 8.29
CA MET A 88 0.42 -5.96 7.45
C MET A 88 1.84 -5.82 8.01
N LYS A 89 2.83 -5.64 7.14
CA LYS A 89 4.26 -5.57 7.52
C LYS A 89 4.87 -4.16 7.40
N TYR A 90 4.16 -3.26 6.73
CA TYR A 90 4.58 -1.88 6.52
C TYR A 90 3.39 -0.93 6.46
N ILE A 91 3.63 0.34 6.78
CA ILE A 91 2.66 1.44 6.69
C ILE A 91 3.25 2.51 5.79
N VAL A 92 2.50 2.95 4.79
CA VAL A 92 2.76 4.13 3.96
C VAL A 92 1.75 5.19 4.35
N ILE A 93 2.20 6.34 4.85
CA ILE A 93 1.31 7.44 5.25
C ILE A 93 1.58 8.72 4.48
N THR A 94 0.51 9.46 4.12
CA THR A 94 0.59 10.76 3.46
C THR A 94 1.29 11.81 4.33
N ALA A 95 2.60 12.00 4.12
CA ALA A 95 3.33 13.11 4.74
C ALA A 95 2.87 14.46 4.17
N LYS A 96 2.53 14.48 2.87
CA LYS A 96 1.89 15.60 2.18
C LYS A 96 1.10 15.07 0.99
N HIS A 97 -0.18 15.41 0.90
CA HIS A 97 -1.02 15.13 -0.27
C HIS A 97 -1.04 16.33 -1.23
N HIS A 98 -1.85 16.25 -2.31
CA HIS A 98 -1.95 17.32 -3.30
C HIS A 98 -2.46 18.65 -2.75
N ASP A 99 -3.20 18.66 -1.63
CA ASP A 99 -3.64 19.92 -0.99
C ASP A 99 -2.50 20.73 -0.35
N GLY A 100 -1.27 20.19 -0.37
CA GLY A 100 -0.05 20.89 0.03
C GLY A 100 0.17 20.94 1.54
N PHE A 101 -0.74 20.39 2.34
CA PHE A 101 -0.66 20.42 3.79
C PHE A 101 0.31 19.36 4.32
N SER A 102 1.30 19.79 5.11
CA SER A 102 2.31 18.88 5.65
C SER A 102 1.82 18.27 6.96
N MET A 103 1.74 16.95 7.02
CA MET A 103 1.25 16.20 8.19
C MET A 103 2.34 15.99 9.25
N TYR A 104 3.38 16.81 9.26
CA TYR A 104 4.56 16.73 10.13
C TYR A 104 5.15 18.14 10.37
N ASP A 105 6.06 18.29 11.33
CA ASP A 105 6.69 19.58 11.68
C ASP A 105 7.73 20.05 10.64
N SER A 106 7.28 20.54 9.48
CA SER A 106 8.17 21.02 8.42
C SER A 106 8.77 22.38 8.77
N LYS A 107 10.05 22.59 8.48
CA LYS A 107 10.71 23.91 8.60
C LYS A 107 10.68 24.72 7.32
N VAL A 108 10.10 24.15 6.27
CA VAL A 108 10.02 24.73 4.93
C VAL A 108 8.74 25.55 4.75
N THR A 109 7.68 25.23 5.48
CA THR A 109 6.40 25.92 5.44
C THR A 109 5.75 25.87 6.81
N THR A 110 4.98 26.90 7.16
CA THR A 110 4.11 26.89 8.35
C THR A 110 2.73 26.32 8.05
N TYR A 111 2.46 25.88 6.81
CA TYR A 111 1.21 25.21 6.42
C TYR A 111 1.34 23.71 6.69
N ASP A 112 1.47 23.41 7.97
CA ASP A 112 1.69 22.09 8.51
C ASP A 112 0.88 21.84 9.79
N ILE A 113 0.83 20.58 10.21
CA ILE A 113 0.01 20.15 11.34
C ILE A 113 0.45 20.73 12.69
N VAL A 114 1.72 21.05 12.89
CA VAL A 114 2.23 21.55 14.16
C VAL A 114 1.99 23.06 14.28
N ASP A 115 2.29 23.81 13.22
CA ASP A 115 2.21 25.27 13.24
C ASP A 115 0.81 25.81 12.93
N ALA A 116 0.07 25.20 12.00
CA ALA A 116 -1.20 25.75 11.50
C ALA A 116 -2.45 25.26 12.25
N THR A 117 -2.32 24.33 13.20
CA THR A 117 -3.46 23.65 13.82
C THR A 117 -3.44 23.70 15.34
N PRO A 118 -4.60 23.58 16.01
CA PRO A 118 -4.67 23.42 17.46
C PRO A 118 -4.09 22.09 17.98
N PHE A 119 -3.75 21.12 17.11
CA PHE A 119 -3.21 19.84 17.52
C PHE A 119 -1.81 19.94 18.12
N GLY A 120 -0.93 20.73 17.49
CA GLY A 120 0.43 21.05 17.96
C GLY A 120 1.36 19.85 18.16
N ARG A 121 1.01 18.67 17.64
CA ARG A 121 1.78 17.42 17.74
C ARG A 121 2.19 16.96 16.35
N ASP A 122 3.32 16.28 16.27
CA ASP A 122 3.83 15.66 15.04
C ASP A 122 3.42 14.17 14.99
N PRO A 123 2.34 13.82 14.26
CA PRO A 123 1.87 12.44 14.18
C PRO A 123 2.80 11.54 13.39
N MET A 124 3.64 12.06 12.49
CA MET A 124 4.61 11.23 11.76
C MET A 124 5.70 10.74 12.69
N LYS A 125 6.16 11.59 13.62
CA LYS A 125 7.12 11.18 14.66
C LYS A 125 6.53 10.16 15.63
N GLU A 126 5.27 10.33 16.01
CA GLU A 126 4.57 9.36 16.86
C GLU A 126 4.39 8.00 16.15
N LEU A 127 4.03 8.01 14.86
CA LEU A 127 3.89 6.79 14.06
C LEU A 127 5.23 6.11 13.79
N ALA A 128 6.30 6.86 13.54
CA ALA A 128 7.65 6.29 13.40
C ALA A 128 8.05 5.53 14.66
N GLY A 129 7.87 6.13 15.84
CA GLY A 129 8.16 5.50 17.14
C GLY A 129 7.27 4.28 17.40
N ALA A 130 5.97 4.34 17.08
CA ALA A 130 5.07 3.21 17.22
C ALA A 130 5.44 2.06 16.25
N CYS A 131 5.80 2.37 15.01
CA CYS A 131 6.25 1.39 14.02
C CYS A 131 7.52 0.67 14.48
N GLU A 132 8.52 1.42 14.98
CA GLU A 132 9.74 0.85 15.55
C GLU A 132 9.41 -0.08 16.72
N LYS A 133 8.57 0.36 17.67
CA LYS A 133 8.13 -0.41 18.84
C LYS A 133 7.44 -1.72 18.45
N HIS A 134 6.64 -1.73 17.38
CA HIS A 134 5.82 -2.88 17.01
C HIS A 134 6.40 -3.77 15.91
N GLY A 135 7.53 -3.37 15.32
CA GLY A 135 8.20 -4.10 14.25
C GLY A 135 7.54 -3.96 12.88
N ILE A 136 6.91 -2.80 12.63
CA ILE A 136 6.31 -2.44 11.33
C ILE A 136 7.28 -1.51 10.59
N LYS A 137 7.48 -1.71 9.29
CA LYS A 137 8.29 -0.79 8.49
C LYS A 137 7.52 0.51 8.25
N PHE A 138 8.10 1.63 8.66
CA PHE A 138 7.51 2.95 8.47
C PHE A 138 7.95 3.55 7.14
N CYS A 139 6.98 4.06 6.38
CA CYS A 139 7.16 4.56 5.02
C CYS A 139 6.33 5.83 4.81
N PHE A 140 6.76 6.67 3.88
CA PHE A 140 6.05 7.90 3.53
C PHE A 140 5.49 7.86 2.13
N TYR A 141 4.29 8.42 1.98
CA TYR A 141 3.82 8.97 0.73
C TYR A 141 4.15 10.46 0.66
N TYR A 142 4.55 10.94 -0.51
CA TYR A 142 4.79 12.36 -0.77
C TYR A 142 4.34 12.79 -2.16
N SER A 143 3.41 13.75 -2.24
CA SER A 143 3.06 14.39 -3.50
C SER A 143 4.15 15.37 -3.95
N HIS A 144 5.10 14.86 -4.73
CA HIS A 144 6.31 15.57 -5.12
C HIS A 144 6.12 16.63 -6.21
N VAL A 145 5.09 16.50 -7.05
CA VAL A 145 4.86 17.40 -8.20
C VAL A 145 3.66 18.31 -8.01
N GLN A 146 2.56 17.77 -7.47
CA GLN A 146 1.34 18.53 -7.23
C GLN A 146 1.32 19.04 -5.79
N ASP A 147 1.07 20.34 -5.67
CA ASP A 147 0.90 21.03 -4.39
C ASP A 147 -0.02 22.23 -4.65
N TRP A 148 -1.33 22.02 -4.49
CA TRP A 148 -2.35 23.01 -4.82
C TRP A 148 -2.32 24.24 -3.90
N HIS A 149 -1.49 24.24 -2.85
CA HIS A 149 -1.23 25.41 -2.00
C HIS A 149 -0.11 26.29 -2.57
N HIS A 150 0.87 25.71 -3.26
CA HIS A 150 2.04 26.43 -3.75
C HIS A 150 1.81 27.03 -5.15
N PRO A 151 2.02 28.34 -5.37
CA PRO A 151 1.72 29.00 -6.64
C PRO A 151 2.47 28.41 -7.84
N ASP A 152 3.69 27.91 -7.61
CA ASP A 152 4.55 27.38 -8.67
C ASP A 152 4.46 25.87 -8.91
N ALA A 153 3.70 25.14 -8.09
CA ALA A 153 3.56 23.70 -8.27
C ALA A 153 2.54 23.35 -9.36
N VAL A 154 2.58 22.10 -9.83
CA VAL A 154 1.68 21.65 -10.90
C VAL A 154 0.24 21.52 -10.39
N GLY A 155 -0.73 22.04 -11.17
CA GLY A 155 -2.15 22.02 -10.82
C GLY A 155 -2.58 23.21 -9.96
N ASN A 156 -3.87 23.34 -9.67
CA ASN A 156 -4.47 24.60 -9.19
C ASN A 156 -4.42 25.74 -10.22
N ASP A 157 -5.23 25.57 -11.27
CA ASP A 157 -5.53 26.56 -12.31
C ASP A 157 -6.70 27.49 -11.94
N TRP A 158 -7.27 27.37 -10.73
CA TRP A 158 -8.37 28.22 -10.26
C TRP A 158 -7.92 29.35 -9.33
N ASP A 159 -6.76 29.22 -8.69
CA ASP A 159 -6.12 30.30 -7.93
C ASP A 159 -4.91 30.92 -8.65
N TYR A 160 -4.20 30.17 -9.50
CA TYR A 160 -2.92 30.57 -10.08
C TYR A 160 -2.91 30.48 -11.61
N ASP A 161 -2.23 31.42 -12.26
CA ASP A 161 -2.00 31.38 -13.72
C ASP A 161 -0.93 30.33 -14.05
N GLU A 162 -1.30 29.29 -14.79
CA GLU A 162 -0.40 28.22 -15.21
C GLU A 162 0.81 28.73 -16.03
N SER A 163 0.70 29.89 -16.70
CA SER A 163 1.81 30.47 -17.47
C SER A 163 2.86 31.18 -16.61
N GLU A 164 2.55 31.49 -15.35
CA GLU A 164 3.45 32.16 -14.42
C GLU A 164 4.21 31.19 -13.49
N LYS A 165 3.93 29.89 -13.58
CA LYS A 165 4.47 28.87 -12.67
C LYS A 165 5.93 28.56 -12.93
N ASP A 166 6.73 28.55 -11.87
CA ASP A 166 8.13 28.13 -11.89
C ASP A 166 8.34 26.83 -11.09
N PHE A 167 8.13 25.69 -11.74
CA PHE A 167 8.25 24.39 -11.07
C PHE A 167 9.64 24.16 -10.44
N ASP A 168 10.72 24.69 -11.02
CA ASP A 168 12.05 24.55 -10.42
C ASP A 168 12.11 25.30 -9.09
N ARG A 169 11.55 26.51 -9.00
CA ARG A 169 11.44 27.23 -7.72
C ARG A 169 10.70 26.40 -6.66
N TYR A 170 9.52 25.85 -6.98
CA TYR A 170 8.80 24.95 -6.07
C TYR A 170 9.64 23.73 -5.67
N PHE A 171 10.32 23.12 -6.64
CA PHE A 171 11.14 21.94 -6.39
C PHE A 171 12.29 22.24 -5.42
N ARG A 172 12.99 23.35 -5.65
CA ARG A 172 14.17 23.78 -4.87
C ARG A 172 13.80 24.28 -3.48
N GLU A 173 12.73 25.06 -3.38
CA GLU A 173 12.35 25.74 -2.14
C GLU A 173 11.45 24.88 -1.26
N LYS A 174 10.61 24.01 -1.84
CA LYS A 174 9.66 23.18 -1.09
C LYS A 174 9.91 21.69 -1.23
N ALA A 175 9.83 21.14 -2.45
CA ALA A 175 9.75 19.68 -2.61
C ALA A 175 11.00 18.93 -2.16
N LEU A 176 12.18 19.34 -2.62
CA LEU A 176 13.45 18.69 -2.31
C LEU A 176 13.85 18.87 -0.82
N PRO A 177 13.75 20.08 -0.21
CA PRO A 177 13.98 20.25 1.22
C PRO A 177 13.03 19.43 2.10
N GLN A 178 11.74 19.37 1.78
CA GLN A 178 10.78 18.55 2.55
C GLN A 178 11.08 17.05 2.49
N VAL A 179 11.47 16.53 1.31
CA VAL A 179 11.93 15.13 1.21
C VAL A 179 13.18 14.89 2.07
N ARG A 180 14.11 15.84 2.16
CA ARG A 180 15.26 15.76 3.08
C ARG A 180 14.82 15.71 4.55
N GLU A 181 13.83 16.51 4.95
CA GLU A 181 13.27 16.49 6.32
C GLU A 181 12.72 15.10 6.66
N LEU A 182 11.89 14.54 5.77
CA LEU A 182 11.30 13.20 5.94
C LEU A 182 12.34 12.09 6.07
N LEU A 183 13.46 12.20 5.35
CA LEU A 183 14.54 11.20 5.36
C LEU A 183 15.50 11.33 6.55
N THR A 184 15.45 12.43 7.31
CA THR A 184 16.43 12.72 8.38
C THR A 184 15.83 12.84 9.77
N GLN A 185 14.53 13.13 9.90
CA GLN A 185 13.91 13.43 11.20
C GLN A 185 13.15 12.24 11.84
N TYR A 186 12.83 11.19 11.08
CA TYR A 186 11.90 10.13 11.49
C TYR A 186 12.53 8.74 11.61
N GLY A 187 13.87 8.67 11.69
CA GLY A 187 14.60 7.40 11.76
C GLY A 187 14.68 6.67 10.41
N PRO A 188 14.89 5.33 10.40
CA PRO A 188 14.98 4.55 9.18
C PRO A 188 13.66 4.51 8.40
N ILE A 189 13.68 4.96 7.15
CA ILE A 189 12.50 4.97 6.27
C ILE A 189 12.54 3.78 5.31
N GLY A 190 11.47 2.97 5.32
CA GLY A 190 11.36 1.78 4.49
C GLY A 190 11.13 2.08 3.01
N LEU A 191 10.27 3.06 2.71
CA LEU A 191 9.85 3.41 1.36
C LEU A 191 9.45 4.89 1.27
N MET A 192 9.92 5.57 0.22
CA MET A 192 9.38 6.83 -0.28
C MET A 192 8.47 6.55 -1.48
N TRP A 193 7.18 6.70 -1.26
CA TRP A 193 6.12 6.52 -2.24
C TRP A 193 5.75 7.87 -2.84
N PHE A 194 6.29 8.18 -4.01
CA PHE A 194 6.01 9.41 -4.74
C PHE A 194 4.74 9.27 -5.59
N ASP A 195 4.03 10.38 -5.80
CA ASP A 195 2.78 10.33 -6.56
C ASP A 195 2.67 11.38 -7.65
N THR A 196 1.89 11.02 -8.69
CA THR A 196 1.52 11.86 -9.83
C THR A 196 2.71 12.61 -10.42
N PRO A 197 3.68 11.93 -11.08
CA PRO A 197 4.89 12.55 -11.65
C PRO A 197 4.59 13.39 -12.90
N LYS A 198 3.53 14.20 -12.87
CA LYS A 198 2.98 14.95 -14.01
C LYS A 198 4.01 15.94 -14.54
N ASN A 199 4.56 15.64 -15.72
CA ASN A 199 5.56 16.46 -16.39
C ASN A 199 6.84 16.73 -15.57
N ILE A 200 7.15 15.93 -14.55
CA ILE A 200 8.44 16.06 -13.86
C ILE A 200 9.58 15.85 -14.87
N SER A 201 10.62 16.67 -14.82
CA SER A 201 11.80 16.47 -15.65
C SER A 201 12.57 15.22 -15.19
N ARG A 202 13.35 14.61 -16.09
CA ARG A 202 14.23 13.50 -15.71
C ARG A 202 15.26 13.94 -14.66
N GLU A 203 15.79 15.15 -14.81
CA GLU A 203 16.76 15.74 -13.90
C GLU A 203 16.21 15.86 -12.47
N HIS A 204 15.01 16.42 -12.30
CA HIS A 204 14.36 16.54 -10.98
C HIS A 204 14.07 15.18 -10.34
N ALA A 205 13.63 14.20 -11.13
CA ALA A 205 13.38 12.85 -10.64
C ALA A 205 14.69 12.14 -10.23
N GLU A 206 15.75 12.29 -11.01
CA GLU A 206 17.08 11.75 -10.70
C GLU A 206 17.69 12.42 -9.46
N GLU A 207 17.44 13.72 -9.27
CA GLU A 207 17.87 14.44 -8.06
C GLU A 207 17.13 13.99 -6.79
N LEU A 208 15.81 13.78 -6.85
CA LEU A 208 15.06 13.17 -5.74
C LEU A 208 15.60 11.78 -5.41
N LYS A 209 15.83 10.96 -6.43
CA LYS A 209 16.41 9.63 -6.25
C LYS A 209 17.80 9.70 -5.61
N ALA A 210 18.66 10.60 -6.07
CA ALA A 210 19.99 10.79 -5.53
C ALA A 210 19.93 11.19 -4.05
N LEU A 211 19.04 12.12 -3.68
CA LEU A 211 18.83 12.53 -2.29
C LEU A 211 18.39 11.35 -1.41
N VAL A 212 17.41 10.56 -1.85
CA VAL A 212 16.96 9.37 -1.12
C VAL A 212 18.10 8.38 -0.93
N ARG A 213 18.89 8.13 -1.98
CA ARG A 213 20.02 7.19 -1.93
C ARG A 213 21.18 7.67 -1.05
N GLU A 214 21.42 8.98 -1.02
CA GLU A 214 22.43 9.60 -0.16
C GLU A 214 22.06 9.46 1.32
N LEU A 215 20.83 9.81 1.67
CA LEU A 215 20.40 9.89 3.07
C LEU A 215 19.95 8.54 3.64
N GLN A 216 19.29 7.71 2.83
CA GLN A 216 18.73 6.43 3.23
C GLN A 216 18.97 5.39 2.11
N PRO A 217 20.19 4.81 1.99
CA PRO A 217 20.53 3.86 0.92
C PRO A 217 19.62 2.62 0.81
N MET A 218 18.97 2.24 1.92
CA MET A 218 18.04 1.12 2.02
C MET A 218 16.56 1.50 1.82
N CYS A 219 16.24 2.79 1.67
CA CYS A 219 14.87 3.24 1.43
C CYS A 219 14.44 2.90 0.00
N ILE A 220 13.33 2.19 -0.14
CA ILE A 220 12.76 1.85 -1.43
C ILE A 220 12.15 3.11 -2.08
N ILE A 221 12.19 3.20 -3.40
CA ILE A 221 11.53 4.25 -4.18
C ILE A 221 10.54 3.58 -5.13
N ASN A 222 9.30 4.04 -5.13
CA ASN A 222 8.28 3.55 -6.04
C ASN A 222 8.50 4.06 -7.48
N GLY A 223 7.94 3.39 -8.48
CA GLY A 223 8.00 3.75 -9.91
C GLY A 223 7.34 5.08 -10.27
N ARG A 224 6.38 5.59 -9.48
CA ARG A 224 5.70 6.88 -9.65
C ARG A 224 6.57 8.09 -9.27
N ILE A 225 7.84 7.90 -8.93
CA ILE A 225 8.85 8.96 -9.04
C ILE A 225 9.00 9.50 -10.48
N GLY A 226 8.59 8.70 -11.48
CA GLY A 226 8.64 9.05 -12.90
C GLY A 226 9.81 8.39 -13.63
N HIS A 227 9.81 8.50 -14.97
CA HIS A 227 10.92 8.10 -15.86
C HIS A 227 11.42 6.65 -15.75
N ASN A 228 10.64 5.75 -15.14
CA ASN A 228 10.99 4.35 -14.87
C ASN A 228 12.29 4.19 -14.05
N ILE A 229 12.57 5.11 -13.12
CA ILE A 229 13.80 5.06 -12.29
C ILE A 229 13.56 4.58 -10.84
N GLY A 230 12.33 4.19 -10.49
CA GLY A 230 12.01 3.55 -9.21
C GLY A 230 12.59 2.14 -9.05
N ASP A 231 12.51 1.58 -7.85
CA ASP A 231 12.98 0.22 -7.54
C ASP A 231 11.98 -0.88 -7.96
N TYR A 232 10.69 -0.53 -8.01
CA TYR A 232 9.58 -1.39 -8.42
C TYR A 232 8.55 -0.60 -9.25
N ARG A 233 7.58 -1.30 -9.84
CA ARG A 233 6.50 -0.71 -10.64
C ARG A 233 5.20 -0.62 -9.84
N GLU A 234 4.48 0.50 -9.94
CA GLU A 234 3.11 0.57 -9.42
C GLU A 234 2.13 0.26 -10.54
N MET A 235 1.15 -0.57 -10.23
CA MET A 235 -0.04 -0.72 -11.05
C MET A 235 -0.94 0.51 -10.91
N GLY A 236 -1.93 0.61 -11.78
CA GLY A 236 -2.99 1.60 -11.63
C GLY A 236 -3.76 1.38 -10.32
N ASP A 237 -4.38 2.45 -9.84
CA ASP A 237 -5.20 2.44 -8.63
C ASP A 237 -6.28 1.36 -8.70
N ASN A 238 -6.32 0.48 -7.69
CA ASN A 238 -7.23 -0.68 -7.62
C ASN A 238 -7.09 -1.70 -8.77
N GLN A 239 -6.08 -1.58 -9.65
CA GLN A 239 -5.89 -2.48 -10.79
C GLN A 239 -5.00 -3.65 -10.42
N ILE A 240 -5.45 -4.85 -10.77
CA ILE A 240 -4.69 -6.09 -10.64
C ILE A 240 -4.51 -6.61 -12.07
N PRO A 241 -3.28 -6.92 -12.52
CA PRO A 241 -3.05 -7.46 -13.86
C PRO A 241 -3.78 -8.80 -14.04
N ASP A 242 -4.14 -9.15 -15.28
CA ASP A 242 -4.80 -10.45 -15.56
C ASP A 242 -3.82 -11.62 -15.43
N GLU A 243 -2.56 -11.40 -15.80
CA GLU A 243 -1.49 -12.42 -15.83
C GLU A 243 -0.38 -12.12 -14.81
N VAL A 244 0.53 -13.08 -14.64
CA VAL A 244 1.76 -12.89 -13.86
C VAL A 244 2.61 -11.80 -14.50
N VAL A 245 3.08 -10.84 -13.70
CA VAL A 245 3.94 -9.76 -14.17
C VAL A 245 5.38 -10.00 -13.70
N PRO A 246 6.36 -10.08 -14.62
CA PRO A 246 7.77 -10.19 -14.25
C PRO A 246 8.28 -8.96 -13.49
N GLY A 247 9.09 -9.19 -12.46
CA GLY A 247 9.71 -8.14 -11.65
C GLY A 247 8.87 -7.72 -10.45
N ASP A 248 9.37 -6.73 -9.73
CA ASP A 248 8.73 -6.22 -8.50
C ASP A 248 7.62 -5.22 -8.84
N TRP A 249 6.42 -5.43 -8.30
CA TRP A 249 5.30 -4.51 -8.50
C TRP A 249 4.29 -4.48 -7.34
N GLU A 250 3.59 -3.35 -7.19
CA GLU A 250 2.58 -3.12 -6.15
C GLU A 250 1.27 -2.63 -6.74
N THR A 251 0.15 -3.07 -6.17
CA THR A 251 -1.16 -2.44 -6.40
C THR A 251 -1.58 -1.68 -5.15
N PRO A 252 -1.66 -0.34 -5.21
CA PRO A 252 -2.38 0.44 -4.21
C PRO A 252 -3.90 0.25 -4.44
N ALA A 253 -4.66 0.07 -3.36
CA ALA A 253 -6.12 -0.10 -3.46
C ALA A 253 -6.86 0.47 -2.26
N THR A 254 -8.14 0.78 -2.48
CA THR A 254 -9.04 1.31 -1.46
C THR A 254 -9.89 0.21 -0.84
N ILE A 255 -10.16 0.30 0.47
CA ILE A 255 -11.06 -0.63 1.16
C ILE A 255 -12.55 -0.35 0.87
N ASN A 256 -12.89 0.91 0.59
CA ASN A 256 -14.14 1.40 0.01
C ASN A 256 -13.84 2.07 -1.35
N ASP A 257 -14.54 3.12 -1.76
CA ASP A 257 -14.37 3.77 -3.08
C ASP A 257 -13.53 5.06 -3.01
N THR A 258 -12.94 5.38 -1.85
CA THR A 258 -12.12 6.59 -1.62
C THR A 258 -10.79 6.30 -0.95
N TRP A 259 -9.81 7.20 -1.09
CA TRP A 259 -8.55 7.14 -0.34
C TRP A 259 -8.67 7.90 0.98
N GLY A 260 -8.90 9.22 0.91
CA GLY A 260 -9.20 10.04 2.09
C GLY A 260 -10.61 9.77 2.62
N TYR A 261 -10.83 10.05 3.90
CA TYR A 261 -12.12 9.87 4.54
C TYR A 261 -13.24 10.62 3.80
N LYS A 262 -14.32 9.90 3.47
CA LYS A 262 -15.55 10.44 2.88
C LYS A 262 -16.74 9.96 3.69
N SER A 263 -17.52 10.87 4.26
CA SER A 263 -18.59 10.53 5.20
C SER A 263 -19.77 9.81 4.55
N THR A 264 -19.95 9.99 3.24
CA THR A 264 -21.05 9.38 2.46
C THR A 264 -20.67 8.06 1.80
N ASP A 265 -19.38 7.67 1.80
CA ASP A 265 -18.94 6.42 1.21
C ASP A 265 -19.01 5.28 2.23
N HIS A 266 -20.01 4.42 2.03
CA HIS A 266 -20.20 3.19 2.80
C HIS A 266 -20.09 1.93 1.94
N ASN A 267 -19.54 2.02 0.72
CA ASN A 267 -19.37 0.89 -0.18
C ASN A 267 -18.11 0.07 0.18
N TRP A 268 -18.11 -0.47 1.39
CA TRP A 268 -16.99 -1.23 1.92
C TRP A 268 -16.87 -2.60 1.26
N LYS A 269 -15.71 -2.91 0.68
CA LYS A 269 -15.41 -4.24 0.13
C LYS A 269 -15.57 -5.31 1.21
N SER A 270 -16.10 -6.47 0.84
CA SER A 270 -16.26 -7.58 1.78
C SER A 270 -14.91 -8.19 2.19
N VAL A 271 -14.83 -8.84 3.34
CA VAL A 271 -13.62 -9.58 3.78
C VAL A 271 -13.21 -10.61 2.71
N LYS A 272 -14.18 -11.34 2.14
CA LYS A 272 -13.93 -12.29 1.03
C LYS A 272 -13.27 -11.61 -0.16
N THR A 273 -13.75 -10.44 -0.56
CA THR A 273 -13.16 -9.67 -1.67
C THR A 273 -11.74 -9.23 -1.35
N LEU A 274 -11.46 -8.77 -0.13
CA LEU A 274 -10.14 -8.30 0.27
C LEU A 274 -9.11 -9.42 0.36
N ILE A 275 -9.48 -10.58 0.93
CA ILE A 275 -8.63 -11.79 0.96
C ILE A 275 -8.38 -12.29 -0.46
N PHE A 276 -9.42 -12.35 -1.30
CA PHE A 276 -9.27 -12.72 -2.71
C PHE A 276 -8.28 -11.82 -3.44
N LYS A 277 -8.40 -10.49 -3.29
CA LYS A 277 -7.46 -9.55 -3.92
C LYS A 277 -6.03 -9.73 -3.43
N LEU A 278 -5.82 -9.92 -2.12
CA LEU A 278 -4.48 -10.19 -1.58
C LEU A 278 -3.86 -11.43 -2.23
N VAL A 279 -4.61 -12.55 -2.28
CA VAL A 279 -4.14 -13.80 -2.90
C VAL A 279 -3.91 -13.61 -4.40
N ASP A 280 -4.84 -12.98 -5.11
CA ASP A 280 -4.74 -12.77 -6.56
C ASP A 280 -3.48 -11.96 -6.91
N ILE A 281 -3.21 -10.89 -6.16
CA ILE A 281 -2.01 -10.05 -6.32
C ILE A 281 -0.73 -10.87 -6.06
N VAL A 282 -0.66 -11.59 -4.95
CA VAL A 282 0.53 -12.38 -4.58
C VAL A 282 0.77 -13.52 -5.58
N SER A 283 -0.30 -14.17 -6.05
CA SER A 283 -0.25 -15.21 -7.08
C SER A 283 0.29 -14.69 -8.42
N LYS A 284 0.27 -13.38 -8.65
CA LYS A 284 0.81 -12.72 -9.85
C LYS A 284 2.15 -12.04 -9.59
N GLY A 285 2.72 -12.21 -8.39
CA GLY A 285 4.05 -11.77 -7.99
C GLY A 285 4.10 -10.41 -7.28
N GLY A 286 2.96 -9.77 -7.02
CA GLY A 286 2.90 -8.40 -6.52
C GLY A 286 2.75 -8.28 -5.00
N ASN A 287 2.79 -7.02 -4.54
CA ASN A 287 2.41 -6.60 -3.19
C ASN A 287 1.08 -5.86 -3.21
N TYR A 288 0.32 -5.99 -2.11
CA TYR A 288 -0.95 -5.33 -1.90
C TYR A 288 -0.81 -4.21 -0.86
N LEU A 289 -1.06 -2.97 -1.28
CA LEU A 289 -1.05 -1.79 -0.41
C LEU A 289 -2.49 -1.32 -0.20
N LEU A 290 -3.10 -1.73 0.90
CA LEU A 290 -4.53 -1.52 1.17
C LEU A 290 -4.76 -0.29 2.04
N ASN A 291 -5.58 0.63 1.56
CA ASN A 291 -5.82 1.93 2.17
C ASN A 291 -6.87 1.94 3.28
N VAL A 292 -6.61 2.76 4.29
CA VAL A 292 -7.59 3.34 5.22
C VAL A 292 -7.57 4.86 5.13
N GLY A 293 -8.74 5.49 5.30
CA GLY A 293 -8.91 6.95 5.38
C GLY A 293 -9.40 7.36 6.76
N PRO A 294 -8.51 7.76 7.69
CA PRO A 294 -8.90 8.19 9.03
C PRO A 294 -9.74 9.47 9.02
N THR A 295 -10.64 9.58 10.00
CA THR A 295 -11.48 10.77 10.24
C THR A 295 -10.65 11.98 10.69
N ALA A 296 -11.24 13.19 10.65
CA ALA A 296 -10.60 14.40 11.17
C ALA A 296 -10.29 14.34 12.68
N GLU A 297 -10.92 13.44 13.43
CA GLU A 297 -10.64 13.24 14.86
C GLU A 297 -9.45 12.31 15.11
N GLY A 298 -8.91 11.64 14.07
CA GLY A 298 -7.80 10.68 14.20
C GLY A 298 -8.24 9.22 14.41
N ILE A 299 -9.47 8.88 14.04
CA ILE A 299 -10.00 7.51 14.15
C ILE A 299 -9.98 6.84 12.77
N ILE A 300 -9.43 5.63 12.68
CA ILE A 300 -9.66 4.74 11.52
C ILE A 300 -11.13 4.25 11.59
N PRO A 301 -11.95 4.41 10.54
CA PRO A 301 -13.36 4.02 10.59
C PRO A 301 -13.55 2.56 10.97
N GLU A 302 -14.51 2.28 11.86
CA GLU A 302 -14.78 0.92 12.37
C GLU A 302 -14.98 -0.13 11.27
N PRO A 303 -15.72 0.15 10.17
CA PRO A 303 -15.84 -0.83 9.08
C PRO A 303 -14.49 -1.23 8.45
N SER A 304 -13.51 -0.33 8.44
CA SER A 304 -12.14 -0.65 8.03
C SER A 304 -11.46 -1.56 9.04
N VAL A 305 -11.55 -1.23 10.34
CA VAL A 305 -10.96 -2.02 11.44
C VAL A 305 -11.50 -3.45 11.43
N GLU A 306 -12.82 -3.63 11.42
CA GLU A 306 -13.47 -4.96 11.38
C GLU A 306 -12.93 -5.84 10.26
N ARG A 307 -12.81 -5.28 9.05
CA ARG A 307 -12.34 -6.00 7.86
C ARG A 307 -10.87 -6.35 7.96
N LEU A 308 -10.05 -5.40 8.40
CA LEU A 308 -8.62 -5.60 8.58
C LEU A 308 -8.34 -6.66 9.64
N LEU A 309 -9.03 -6.63 10.77
CA LEU A 309 -8.90 -7.65 11.81
C LEU A 309 -9.36 -9.02 11.31
N ALA A 310 -10.46 -9.11 10.56
CA ALA A 310 -10.91 -10.36 9.95
C ALA A 310 -9.91 -10.94 8.94
N MET A 311 -9.28 -10.09 8.10
CA MET A 311 -8.15 -10.50 7.25
C MET A 311 -6.97 -11.00 8.08
N GLY A 312 -6.69 -10.33 9.21
CA GLY A 312 -5.67 -10.71 10.17
C GLY A 312 -5.88 -12.11 10.75
N GLU A 313 -7.11 -12.44 11.15
CA GLU A 313 -7.43 -13.79 11.64
C GLU A 313 -7.18 -14.86 10.59
N TRP A 314 -7.55 -14.62 9.33
CA TRP A 314 -7.23 -15.53 8.22
C TRP A 314 -5.71 -15.66 7.99
N LEU A 315 -4.97 -14.55 8.04
CA LEU A 315 -3.51 -14.51 7.86
C LEU A 315 -2.73 -15.17 8.99
N LYS A 316 -3.27 -15.22 10.22
CA LYS A 316 -2.64 -15.99 11.33
C LYS A 316 -2.53 -17.47 11.00
N VAL A 317 -3.52 -18.01 10.30
CA VAL A 317 -3.59 -19.42 9.91
C VAL A 317 -2.88 -19.64 8.57
N ASN A 318 -3.17 -18.81 7.57
CA ASN A 318 -2.78 -19.04 6.19
C ASN A 318 -1.60 -18.17 5.71
N GLY A 319 -1.00 -17.36 6.58
CA GLY A 319 0.07 -16.42 6.21
C GLY A 319 1.31 -17.07 5.60
N GLU A 320 1.55 -18.37 5.85
CA GLU A 320 2.64 -19.12 5.20
C GLU A 320 2.48 -19.11 3.66
N SER A 321 1.27 -19.07 3.13
CA SER A 321 1.01 -19.02 1.68
C SER A 321 1.10 -17.62 1.08
N ILE A 322 1.29 -16.58 1.91
CA ILE A 322 1.35 -15.18 1.49
C ILE A 322 2.77 -14.64 1.65
N TYR A 323 3.27 -14.56 2.88
CA TYR A 323 4.54 -13.88 3.15
C TYR A 323 5.71 -14.60 2.50
N GLY A 324 6.49 -13.90 1.69
CA GLY A 324 7.59 -14.47 0.91
C GLY A 324 7.17 -15.45 -0.20
N ALA A 325 5.88 -15.53 -0.53
CA ALA A 325 5.41 -16.39 -1.61
C ALA A 325 5.66 -15.76 -3.00
N GLY A 326 5.89 -16.62 -3.99
CA GLY A 326 6.07 -16.28 -5.39
C GLY A 326 4.79 -16.49 -6.20
N PRO A 327 4.84 -16.09 -7.49
CA PRO A 327 3.72 -16.22 -8.40
C PRO A 327 3.39 -17.67 -8.72
N THR A 328 2.19 -17.88 -9.23
CA THR A 328 1.70 -19.14 -9.78
C THR A 328 2.58 -19.60 -10.96
N PRO A 329 2.90 -20.90 -11.08
CA PRO A 329 3.52 -21.48 -12.28
C PRO A 329 2.49 -21.78 -13.37
N PHE A 330 1.22 -21.49 -13.11
CA PHE A 330 0.08 -21.98 -13.83
C PHE A 330 -0.61 -20.87 -14.65
N THR A 331 -1.08 -21.20 -15.86
CA THR A 331 -1.67 -20.20 -16.78
C THR A 331 -3.19 -20.04 -16.69
N GLU A 332 -3.97 -21.09 -16.45
CA GLU A 332 -5.45 -21.04 -16.49
C GLU A 332 -6.10 -22.03 -15.52
N PHE A 333 -6.63 -21.53 -14.39
CA PHE A 333 -7.23 -22.39 -13.34
C PHE A 333 -8.38 -21.69 -12.60
N PRO A 334 -9.37 -22.46 -12.09
CA PRO A 334 -10.47 -21.89 -11.31
C PRO A 334 -10.06 -21.45 -9.89
N TRP A 335 -8.91 -21.91 -9.42
CA TRP A 335 -8.31 -21.55 -8.13
C TRP A 335 -7.11 -20.59 -8.32
N ARG A 336 -6.65 -19.98 -7.23
CA ARG A 336 -5.38 -19.22 -7.21
C ARG A 336 -4.28 -20.06 -6.60
N CYS A 337 -3.04 -19.77 -6.97
CA CYS A 337 -1.88 -20.48 -6.45
C CYS A 337 -0.73 -19.53 -6.15
N THR A 338 -0.14 -19.69 -4.98
CA THR A 338 1.13 -19.04 -4.63
C THR A 338 2.18 -20.12 -4.43
N THR A 339 3.46 -19.72 -4.50
CA THR A 339 4.57 -20.68 -4.50
C THR A 339 5.63 -20.37 -3.46
N LYS A 340 6.27 -21.42 -2.95
CA LYS A 340 7.56 -21.34 -2.25
C LYS A 340 8.46 -22.46 -2.74
N PRO A 341 9.78 -22.42 -2.49
CA PRO A 341 10.65 -23.53 -2.83
C PRO A 341 10.10 -24.87 -2.33
N GLY A 342 9.84 -25.81 -3.26
CA GLY A 342 9.28 -27.13 -2.99
C GLY A 342 7.81 -27.18 -2.56
N LYS A 343 7.06 -26.06 -2.61
CA LYS A 343 5.66 -25.99 -2.17
C LYS A 343 4.76 -25.20 -3.12
N LEU A 344 3.56 -25.72 -3.34
CA LEU A 344 2.43 -24.99 -3.91
C LEU A 344 1.35 -24.77 -2.86
N TYR A 345 0.72 -23.61 -2.87
CA TYR A 345 -0.43 -23.30 -2.04
C TYR A 345 -1.63 -23.02 -2.94
N LEU A 346 -2.59 -23.93 -2.99
CA LEU A 346 -3.81 -23.78 -3.77
C LEU A 346 -4.88 -23.13 -2.91
N HIS A 347 -5.41 -22.01 -3.36
CA HIS A 347 -6.40 -21.19 -2.67
C HIS A 347 -7.80 -21.48 -3.21
N MET A 348 -8.66 -22.03 -2.35
CA MET A 348 -9.96 -22.59 -2.70
C MET A 348 -11.09 -21.68 -2.22
N PHE A 349 -11.48 -20.71 -3.06
CA PHE A 349 -12.52 -19.71 -2.76
C PHE A 349 -13.98 -20.13 -3.07
N GLU A 350 -14.14 -21.12 -3.96
CA GLU A 350 -15.46 -21.55 -4.47
C GLU A 350 -15.76 -23.03 -4.22
N ARG A 351 -14.72 -23.86 -4.16
CA ARG A 351 -14.86 -25.32 -4.07
C ARG A 351 -14.31 -25.84 -2.76
N HIS A 352 -15.19 -26.46 -1.99
CA HIS A 352 -14.90 -26.87 -0.61
C HIS A 352 -14.87 -28.39 -0.40
N ALA A 353 -15.20 -29.18 -1.43
CA ALA A 353 -15.26 -30.64 -1.35
C ALA A 353 -15.03 -31.34 -2.70
N GLY A 354 -14.65 -32.62 -2.62
CA GLY A 354 -14.44 -33.50 -3.76
C GLY A 354 -13.10 -33.29 -4.47
N ASP A 355 -12.95 -33.90 -5.65
CA ASP A 355 -11.66 -33.97 -6.33
C ASP A 355 -11.30 -32.68 -7.08
N VAL A 356 -10.18 -32.06 -6.72
CA VAL A 356 -9.58 -30.90 -7.39
C VAL A 356 -8.43 -31.36 -8.27
N GLU A 357 -8.53 -31.05 -9.56
CA GLU A 357 -7.46 -31.32 -10.52
C GLU A 357 -6.43 -30.17 -10.52
N VAL A 358 -5.16 -30.57 -10.52
CA VAL A 358 -3.99 -29.71 -10.67
C VAL A 358 -3.21 -30.18 -11.90
N PRO A 359 -3.68 -29.81 -13.10
CA PRO A 359 -3.06 -30.29 -14.32
C PRO A 359 -1.74 -29.54 -14.58
N LYS A 360 -0.95 -30.11 -15.49
CA LYS A 360 0.40 -29.70 -15.87
C LYS A 360 1.41 -29.68 -14.71
N LEU A 361 1.04 -30.17 -13.52
CA LEU A 361 1.99 -30.41 -12.43
C LEU A 361 2.82 -31.65 -12.74
N LYS A 362 4.03 -31.42 -13.26
CA LYS A 362 4.97 -32.50 -13.62
C LYS A 362 5.71 -33.08 -12.41
N GLY A 363 5.89 -32.27 -11.37
CA GLY A 363 6.53 -32.68 -10.13
C GLY A 363 5.68 -33.72 -9.37
N LYS A 364 6.33 -34.72 -8.78
CA LYS A 364 5.64 -35.71 -7.96
C LYS A 364 5.23 -35.08 -6.62
N VAL A 365 3.96 -35.13 -6.29
CA VAL A 365 3.45 -34.68 -4.98
C VAL A 365 3.86 -35.70 -3.93
N ARG A 366 4.64 -35.25 -2.94
CA ARG A 366 5.05 -36.04 -1.79
C ARG A 366 3.93 -36.14 -0.76
N ARG A 367 3.22 -35.03 -0.55
CA ARG A 367 2.17 -34.89 0.46
C ARG A 367 1.26 -33.73 0.08
N ALA A 368 -0.03 -33.89 0.35
CA ALA A 368 -1.02 -32.81 0.33
C ALA A 368 -1.70 -32.68 1.69
N TYR A 369 -2.01 -31.46 2.14
CA TYR A 369 -2.73 -31.21 3.39
C TYR A 369 -3.41 -29.83 3.38
N LEU A 370 -4.37 -29.60 4.28
CA LEU A 370 -4.92 -28.27 4.51
C LEU A 370 -4.02 -27.47 5.44
N LEU A 371 -3.66 -26.25 5.06
CA LEU A 371 -2.76 -25.40 5.86
C LEU A 371 -3.35 -25.08 7.25
N ALA A 372 -4.67 -24.94 7.32
CA ALA A 372 -5.42 -24.69 8.54
C ALA A 372 -5.53 -25.90 9.49
N ASP A 373 -5.23 -27.11 9.01
CA ASP A 373 -5.22 -28.30 9.86
C ASP A 373 -3.91 -28.38 10.65
N ALA A 374 -4.00 -28.27 11.98
CA ALA A 374 -2.86 -28.32 12.88
C ALA A 374 -2.11 -29.67 12.82
N GLU A 375 -2.83 -30.77 12.60
CA GLU A 375 -2.24 -32.11 12.45
C GLU A 375 -1.70 -32.34 11.02
N ARG A 376 -2.07 -31.46 10.09
CA ARG A 376 -1.73 -31.52 8.67
C ARG A 376 -2.05 -32.89 8.09
N ALA A 377 -3.21 -33.45 8.41
CA ALA A 377 -3.61 -34.77 7.96
C ALA A 377 -3.48 -34.88 6.43
N GLU A 378 -2.94 -36.00 5.97
CA GLU A 378 -2.65 -36.17 4.55
C GLU A 378 -3.94 -36.34 3.75
N LEU A 379 -4.10 -35.49 2.73
CA LEU A 379 -5.20 -35.59 1.77
C LEU A 379 -4.88 -36.66 0.74
N PRO A 380 -5.88 -37.47 0.31
CA PRO A 380 -5.68 -38.41 -0.78
C PRO A 380 -5.28 -37.68 -2.06
N THR A 381 -4.18 -38.13 -2.67
CA THR A 381 -3.71 -37.66 -3.97
C THR A 381 -3.64 -38.80 -4.97
N LYS A 382 -3.98 -38.52 -6.22
CA LYS A 382 -3.86 -39.47 -7.32
C LYS A 382 -3.16 -38.81 -8.50
N GLN A 383 -2.05 -39.41 -8.95
CA GLN A 383 -1.43 -38.99 -10.21
C GLN A 383 -2.40 -39.28 -11.36
N THR A 384 -2.61 -38.29 -12.22
CA THR A 384 -3.40 -38.40 -13.46
C THR A 384 -2.48 -38.26 -14.67
N ASP A 385 -2.99 -38.55 -15.86
CA ASP A 385 -2.22 -38.43 -17.10
C ASP A 385 -1.78 -36.99 -17.39
N ASP A 386 -2.52 -36.00 -16.86
CA ASP A 386 -2.26 -34.57 -17.07
C ASP A 386 -1.78 -33.85 -15.80
N GLY A 387 -1.64 -34.51 -14.64
CA GLY A 387 -1.18 -33.85 -13.41
C GLY A 387 -1.54 -34.62 -12.15
N VAL A 388 -2.13 -33.95 -11.16
CA VAL A 388 -2.50 -34.54 -9.87
C VAL A 388 -3.93 -34.17 -9.49
N ALA A 389 -4.71 -35.16 -9.07
CA ALA A 389 -6.00 -34.97 -8.42
C ALA A 389 -5.83 -35.03 -6.90
N ILE A 390 -6.49 -34.11 -6.17
CA ILE A 390 -6.52 -34.04 -4.71
C ILE A 390 -7.96 -34.16 -4.25
N THR A 391 -8.25 -35.09 -3.34
CA THR A 391 -9.59 -35.21 -2.76
C THR A 391 -9.70 -34.31 -1.54
N LEU A 392 -10.51 -33.25 -1.64
CA LEU A 392 -10.83 -32.37 -0.51
C LEU A 392 -11.80 -33.04 0.47
N PRO A 393 -11.73 -32.71 1.77
CA PRO A 393 -12.73 -33.17 2.74
C PRO A 393 -14.12 -32.62 2.42
N SER A 394 -15.14 -33.18 3.05
CA SER A 394 -16.53 -32.73 2.87
C SER A 394 -16.81 -31.34 3.45
N GLU A 395 -15.99 -30.90 4.40
CA GLU A 395 -16.11 -29.60 5.07
C GLU A 395 -14.83 -28.78 4.84
N ALA A 396 -14.99 -27.54 4.37
CA ALA A 396 -13.88 -26.62 4.23
C ALA A 396 -13.44 -26.09 5.60
N PRO A 397 -12.13 -26.04 5.89
CA PRO A 397 -11.63 -25.46 7.14
C PRO A 397 -11.89 -23.94 7.23
N ASP A 398 -12.02 -23.25 6.09
CA ASP A 398 -12.33 -21.84 6.03
C ASP A 398 -13.36 -21.57 4.90
N ALA A 399 -14.42 -20.82 5.23
CA ALA A 399 -15.54 -20.54 4.33
C ALA A 399 -15.23 -19.46 3.27
N ILE A 400 -14.15 -18.70 3.42
CA ILE A 400 -13.69 -17.70 2.46
C ILE A 400 -12.65 -18.31 1.52
N ASP A 401 -11.56 -18.84 2.10
CA ASP A 401 -10.43 -19.38 1.37
C ASP A 401 -9.73 -20.48 2.17
N SER A 402 -9.95 -21.72 1.74
CA SER A 402 -9.25 -22.88 2.27
C SER A 402 -7.98 -23.14 1.48
N VAL A 403 -6.83 -23.17 2.17
CA VAL A 403 -5.53 -23.34 1.51
C VAL A 403 -5.08 -24.80 1.57
N VAL A 404 -4.88 -25.41 0.40
CA VAL A 404 -4.28 -26.74 0.25
C VAL A 404 -2.79 -26.57 -0.05
N VAL A 405 -1.94 -27.20 0.75
CA VAL A 405 -0.49 -27.25 0.52
C VAL A 405 -0.15 -28.52 -0.24
N LEU A 406 0.62 -28.38 -1.31
CA LEU A 406 1.31 -29.50 -1.97
C LEU A 406 2.81 -29.39 -1.73
N GLU A 407 3.39 -30.41 -1.13
CA GLU A 407 4.84 -30.58 -1.04
C GLU A 407 5.32 -31.42 -2.22
N LEU A 408 6.29 -30.91 -2.96
CA LEU A 408 6.78 -31.53 -4.19
C LEU A 408 8.12 -32.24 -3.97
N GLU A 409 8.35 -33.33 -4.69
CA GLU A 409 9.67 -33.94 -4.86
C GLU A 409 10.46 -33.15 -5.93
N GLY A 410 11.43 -32.33 -5.52
CA GLY A 410 12.28 -31.54 -6.42
C GLY A 410 11.81 -30.09 -6.62
N GLU A 411 12.37 -29.42 -7.62
CA GLU A 411 11.97 -28.06 -8.03
C GLU A 411 10.75 -28.10 -8.97
N LEU A 412 9.99 -27.00 -8.98
CA LEU A 412 8.74 -26.81 -9.73
C LEU A 412 8.89 -26.92 -11.25
#